data_AF-A0A819EZM3-F1
#
_entry.id   AF-A0A819EZM3-F1
#
_cell.length_a   1.000
_cell.length_b   1.000
_cell.length_c   1.000
_cell.angle_alpha   90.00
_cell.angle_beta   90.00
_cell.angle_gamma   90.00
#
_symmetry.space_group_name_H-M   'P 1'
#
loop_
_entity.id
_entity.type
_entity.pdbx_description
1 polymer ?
#
loop_
_entity_poly.entity_id
_entity_poly.type
_entity_poly.pdbx_seq_one_letter_code
_entity_poly.pdbx_strand_id
1 'polypeptide(L)'
;MKLTDSFYYEETRGQCGRKLLRKIGEERRTKIRLYAYESWPKPALISQWTIKTVWWSKTKCQIIEQLGHRTNITKGHMKCLGNGRLEITGQFQRHTDACFRLVLSSQVTDDDVTDRYILSGDLELGDTKDTMQQSHFAVVKYEQKQYHQHKHTVNDYYMKARRLLLLGCV
;
A
#
# COMPACT_ATOMS: atom_id res chain seq x y z
N MET A 1 21.79 1.19 -4.14
CA MET A 1 20.44 1.17 -4.78
C MET A 1 20.63 1.24 -6.30
N LYS A 2 19.84 0.51 -7.11
CA LYS A 2 19.93 0.65 -8.58
C LYS A 2 19.36 2.00 -8.99
N LEU A 3 19.94 2.67 -9.99
CA LEU A 3 19.48 3.99 -10.49
C LEU A 3 17.97 4.02 -10.79
N THR A 4 17.45 2.94 -11.35
CA THR A 4 16.03 2.78 -11.68
C THR A 4 15.11 2.73 -10.46
N ASP A 5 15.60 2.20 -9.35
CA ASP A 5 14.83 2.17 -8.10
C ASP A 5 14.79 3.59 -7.51
N SER A 6 15.89 4.36 -7.62
CA SER A 6 15.94 5.78 -7.21
C SER A 6 14.87 6.63 -7.89
N PHE A 7 14.80 6.57 -9.23
CA PHE A 7 13.81 7.32 -10.01
C PHE A 7 12.38 6.92 -9.66
N TYR A 8 12.13 5.64 -9.38
CA TYR A 8 10.80 5.19 -8.97
C TYR A 8 10.39 5.81 -7.63
N TYR A 9 11.30 5.85 -6.65
CA TYR A 9 11.00 6.47 -5.36
C TYR A 9 10.80 7.98 -5.49
N GLU A 10 11.61 8.67 -6.29
CA GLU A 10 11.41 10.09 -6.59
C GLU A 10 10.04 10.37 -7.24
N GLU A 11 9.61 9.54 -8.20
CA GLU A 11 8.31 9.70 -8.86
C GLU A 11 7.13 9.42 -7.90
N THR A 12 7.27 8.43 -7.02
CA THR A 12 6.17 7.95 -6.17
C THR A 12 6.05 8.69 -4.83
N ARG A 13 7.13 9.31 -4.35
CA ARG A 13 7.15 10.03 -3.08
C ARG A 13 6.11 11.15 -3.07
N GLY A 14 5.26 11.16 -2.03
CA GLY A 14 4.21 12.16 -1.88
C GLY A 14 2.96 11.97 -2.76
N GLN A 15 2.92 11.01 -3.69
CA GLN A 15 1.69 10.67 -4.41
C GLN A 15 0.64 10.11 -3.44
N CYS A 16 -0.67 10.41 -3.63
CA CYS A 16 -1.69 9.83 -2.73
C CYS A 16 -1.55 8.30 -2.71
N GLY A 17 -1.39 7.72 -1.52
CA GLY A 17 -1.25 6.28 -1.32
C GLY A 17 -2.32 5.46 -2.05
N ARG A 18 -3.54 5.97 -2.20
CA ARG A 18 -4.59 5.30 -3.00
C ARG A 18 -4.25 5.15 -4.48
N LYS A 19 -3.66 6.17 -5.11
CA LYS A 19 -3.19 6.10 -6.50
C LYS A 19 -2.08 5.06 -6.61
N LEU A 20 -1.15 5.05 -5.64
CA LEU A 20 -0.07 4.09 -5.59
C LEU A 20 -0.57 2.65 -5.43
N LEU A 21 -1.47 2.37 -4.48
CA LEU A 21 -2.07 1.04 -4.31
C LEU A 21 -2.67 0.50 -5.62
N ARG A 22 -3.29 1.36 -6.43
CA ARG A 22 -3.84 0.97 -7.75
C ARG A 22 -2.76 0.78 -8.81
N LYS A 23 -1.70 1.58 -8.80
CA LYS A 23 -0.56 1.49 -9.73
C LYS A 23 0.26 0.21 -9.47
N ILE A 24 0.47 -0.13 -8.19
CA ILE A 24 1.37 -1.21 -7.76
C ILE A 24 0.66 -2.56 -7.56
N GLY A 25 -0.66 -2.54 -7.36
CA GLY A 25 -1.43 -3.75 -7.07
C GLY A 25 -1.68 -4.61 -8.31
N GLU A 26 -1.14 -5.82 -8.33
CA GLU A 26 -1.46 -6.85 -9.32
C GLU A 26 -2.92 -7.29 -9.16
N GLU A 27 -3.68 -7.33 -10.26
CA GLU A 27 -5.13 -7.61 -10.22
C GLU A 27 -5.91 -6.77 -9.18
N ARG A 28 -5.45 -5.54 -8.91
CA ARG A 28 -6.02 -4.62 -7.90
C ARG A 28 -5.86 -5.10 -6.46
N ARG A 29 -4.96 -6.05 -6.21
CA ARG A 29 -4.60 -6.57 -4.90
C ARG A 29 -3.23 -6.06 -4.50
N THR A 30 -3.13 -5.50 -3.30
CA THR A 30 -1.86 -5.05 -2.73
C THR A 30 -1.62 -5.77 -1.42
N LYS A 31 -0.47 -6.42 -1.30
CA LYS A 31 -0.05 -7.09 -0.06
C LYS A 31 0.57 -6.07 0.88
N ILE A 32 0.16 -6.15 2.13
CA ILE A 32 0.72 -5.39 3.26
C ILE A 32 1.35 -6.41 4.21
N ARG A 33 2.58 -6.13 4.60
CA ARG A 33 3.25 -6.86 5.68
C ARG A 33 3.10 -6.06 6.96
N LEU A 34 2.75 -6.74 8.03
CA LEU A 34 2.53 -6.15 9.34
C LEU A 34 3.58 -6.72 10.31
N TYR A 35 4.34 -5.83 10.93
CA TYR A 35 5.35 -6.12 11.92
C TYR A 35 4.83 -5.62 13.27
N ALA A 36 4.63 -6.51 14.22
CA ALA A 36 4.07 -6.13 15.51
C ALA A 36 5.04 -5.26 16.31
N TYR A 37 4.49 -4.27 17.02
CA TYR A 37 5.27 -3.53 18.00
C TYR A 37 5.58 -4.40 19.22
N GLU A 38 6.75 -4.20 19.83
CA GLU A 38 7.22 -4.96 21.00
C GLU A 38 6.25 -4.89 22.20
N SER A 39 5.47 -3.82 22.30
CA SER A 39 4.47 -3.60 23.34
C SER A 39 3.13 -4.31 23.10
N TRP A 40 2.93 -4.98 21.96
CA TRP A 40 1.65 -5.60 21.63
C TRP A 40 1.51 -6.98 22.31
N PRO A 41 0.43 -7.24 23.08
CA PRO A 41 0.33 -8.39 23.98
C PRO A 41 0.16 -9.77 23.30
N LYS A 42 0.14 -9.83 21.96
CA LYS A 42 0.04 -11.09 21.21
C LYS A 42 1.38 -11.36 20.53
N PRO A 43 1.90 -12.61 20.55
CA PRO A 43 3.04 -13.01 19.73
C PRO A 43 2.63 -12.93 18.27
N ALA A 44 2.72 -11.74 17.70
CA ALA A 44 2.25 -11.48 16.37
C ALA A 44 3.39 -11.85 15.42
N LEU A 45 3.33 -13.11 14.97
CA LEU A 45 4.00 -13.52 13.73
C LEU A 45 3.71 -12.48 12.65
N ILE A 46 4.67 -12.25 11.74
CA ILE A 46 4.49 -11.35 10.59
C ILE A 46 3.17 -11.69 9.92
N SER A 47 2.19 -10.80 10.06
CA SER A 47 0.86 -11.00 9.52
C SER A 47 0.77 -10.31 8.16
N GLN A 48 0.03 -10.93 7.25
CA GLN A 48 -0.12 -10.42 5.89
C GLN A 48 -1.58 -10.07 5.64
N TRP A 49 -1.80 -8.79 5.31
CA TRP A 49 -3.08 -8.31 4.85
C TRP A 49 -3.02 -8.09 3.34
N THR A 50 -4.14 -8.29 2.66
CA THR A 50 -4.29 -7.92 1.26
C THR A 50 -5.41 -6.90 1.13
N ILE A 51 -5.09 -5.74 0.56
CA ILE A 51 -6.08 -4.75 0.16
C ILE A 51 -6.46 -5.04 -1.28
N LYS A 52 -7.74 -5.31 -1.50
CA LYS A 52 -8.33 -5.34 -2.85
C LYS A 52 -9.07 -4.04 -3.09
N THR A 53 -8.59 -3.24 -4.06
CA THR A 53 -9.28 -2.01 -4.47
C THR A 53 -10.46 -2.35 -5.38
N VAL A 54 -11.55 -1.58 -5.20
CA VAL A 54 -12.77 -1.75 -5.99
C VAL A 54 -12.73 -0.78 -7.18
N TRP A 55 -13.08 -1.24 -8.38
CA TRP A 55 -12.93 -0.42 -9.57
C TRP A 55 -13.95 0.71 -9.66
N TRP A 56 -15.21 0.45 -9.28
CA TRP A 56 -16.29 1.43 -9.28
C TRP A 56 -16.25 2.40 -8.09
N SER A 57 -15.42 2.15 -7.06
CA SER A 57 -15.38 3.01 -5.88
C SER A 57 -13.98 3.50 -5.57
N LYS A 58 -13.87 4.81 -5.41
CA LYS A 58 -12.64 5.48 -4.98
C LYS A 58 -12.43 5.39 -3.46
N THR A 59 -13.47 5.03 -2.71
CA THR A 59 -13.47 5.09 -1.24
C THR A 59 -13.74 3.75 -0.58
N LYS A 60 -14.03 2.70 -1.34
CA LYS A 60 -14.27 1.35 -0.82
C LYS A 60 -13.14 0.42 -1.22
N CYS A 61 -12.76 -0.44 -0.29
CA CYS A 61 -11.86 -1.56 -0.52
C CYS A 61 -12.33 -2.79 0.23
N GLN A 62 -11.69 -3.92 -0.04
CA GLN A 62 -11.86 -5.14 0.73
C GLN A 62 -10.51 -5.47 1.37
N ILE A 63 -10.54 -5.74 2.67
CA ILE A 63 -9.38 -6.18 3.45
C ILE A 63 -9.50 -7.69 3.62
N ILE A 64 -8.44 -8.40 3.26
CA ILE A 64 -8.33 -9.84 3.39
C ILE A 64 -7.17 -10.10 4.34
N GLU A 65 -7.47 -10.59 5.52
CA GLU A 65 -6.50 -10.96 6.54
C GLU A 65 -6.28 -12.46 6.49
N GLN A 66 -5.02 -12.88 6.41
CA GLN A 66 -4.62 -14.27 6.46
C GLN A 66 -4.14 -14.63 7.88
N LEU A 67 -4.80 -15.60 8.50
CA LEU A 67 -4.45 -16.16 9.81
C LEU A 67 -4.19 -17.66 9.66
N GLY A 68 -2.94 -18.04 9.38
CA GLY A 68 -2.59 -19.41 9.03
C GLY A 68 -3.38 -19.88 7.81
N HIS A 69 -4.22 -20.91 7.97
CA HIS A 69 -5.10 -21.43 6.91
C HIS A 69 -6.43 -20.70 6.77
N ARG A 70 -6.79 -19.82 7.72
CA ARG A 70 -8.06 -19.09 7.69
C ARG A 70 -7.90 -17.74 7.00
N THR A 71 -8.93 -17.33 6.27
CA THR A 71 -9.00 -16.00 5.68
C THR A 71 -10.21 -15.26 6.20
N ASN A 72 -9.99 -14.06 6.72
CA ASN A 72 -11.04 -13.17 7.18
C ASN A 72 -11.15 -12.00 6.21
N ILE A 73 -12.38 -11.70 5.81
CA ILE A 73 -12.66 -10.70 4.79
C ILE A 73 -13.56 -9.63 5.39
N THR A 74 -13.20 -8.37 5.20
CA THR A 74 -14.07 -7.25 5.56
C THR A 74 -14.01 -6.13 4.53
N LYS A 75 -14.98 -5.22 4.59
CA LYS A 75 -15.02 -4.00 3.80
C LYS A 75 -14.29 -2.89 4.55
N GLY A 76 -13.45 -2.16 3.82
CA GLY A 76 -12.77 -0.98 4.32
C GLY A 76 -13.21 0.29 3.60
N HIS A 77 -13.08 1.41 4.30
CA HIS A 77 -13.28 2.75 3.78
C HIS A 77 -11.93 3.47 3.65
N MET A 78 -11.64 4.02 2.47
CA MET A 78 -10.40 4.71 2.13
C MET A 78 -10.59 6.22 2.11
N LYS A 79 -9.69 6.95 2.77
CA LYS A 79 -9.62 8.41 2.81
C LYS A 79 -8.19 8.87 2.53
N CYS A 80 -7.94 9.61 1.43
CA CYS A 80 -6.65 10.30 1.26
C CYS A 80 -6.61 11.44 2.28
N LEU A 81 -5.59 11.49 3.14
CA LEU A 81 -5.44 12.56 4.15
C LEU A 81 -4.62 13.76 3.62
N GLY A 82 -4.11 13.68 2.39
CA GLY A 82 -3.15 14.65 1.83
C GLY A 82 -1.71 14.22 2.06
N ASN A 83 -0.76 14.89 1.41
CA ASN A 83 0.68 14.66 1.59
C ASN A 83 1.11 13.18 1.44
N GLY A 84 0.50 12.47 0.48
CA GLY A 84 0.80 11.06 0.25
C GLY A 84 0.14 10.07 1.21
N ARG A 85 -0.51 10.55 2.29
CA ARG A 85 -1.13 9.69 3.31
C ARG A 85 -2.50 9.15 2.88
N LEU A 86 -2.73 7.89 3.23
CA LEU A 86 -3.97 7.15 3.02
C LEU A 86 -4.39 6.50 4.34
N GLU A 87 -5.60 6.82 4.79
CA GLU A 87 -6.25 6.14 5.89
C GLU A 87 -7.23 5.10 5.35
N ILE A 88 -7.25 3.94 5.99
CA ILE A 88 -8.18 2.84 5.71
C ILE A 88 -8.77 2.37 7.03
N THR A 89 -10.09 2.48 7.16
CA THR A 89 -10.82 2.06 8.37
C THR A 89 -11.82 0.97 8.05
N GLY A 90 -12.14 0.16 9.03
CA GLY A 90 -13.18 -0.86 8.92
C GLY A 90 -13.29 -1.67 10.20
N GLN A 91 -14.05 -2.76 10.12
CA GLN A 91 -14.35 -3.61 11.26
C GLN A 91 -14.43 -5.05 10.80
N PHE A 92 -13.79 -5.97 11.50
CA PHE A 92 -13.96 -7.40 11.24
C PHE A 92 -15.16 -7.92 12.01
N GLN A 93 -16.02 -8.70 11.35
CA GLN A 93 -17.10 -9.45 12.01
C GLN A 93 -16.48 -10.67 12.70
N ARG A 94 -15.96 -10.49 13.92
CA ARG A 94 -15.48 -11.55 14.81
C ARG A 94 -16.26 -11.51 16.12
N HIS A 95 -16.04 -12.48 17.01
CA HIS A 95 -16.61 -12.50 18.36
C HIS A 95 -16.23 -11.25 19.19
N THR A 96 -15.15 -10.56 18.82
CA THR A 96 -14.85 -9.19 19.24
C THR A 96 -14.92 -8.34 17.97
N ASP A 97 -15.79 -7.34 17.95
CA ASP A 97 -16.05 -6.43 16.83
C ASP A 97 -14.85 -5.51 16.54
N ALA A 98 -13.70 -6.10 16.23
CA ALA A 98 -12.42 -5.43 16.17
C ALA A 98 -12.42 -4.41 15.03
N CYS A 99 -12.48 -3.14 15.43
CA CYS A 99 -12.25 -1.99 14.58
C CYS A 99 -10.76 -1.91 14.26
N PHE A 100 -10.45 -1.49 13.03
CA PHE A 100 -9.09 -1.20 12.63
C PHE A 100 -8.99 0.17 11.97
N ARG A 101 -7.81 0.77 12.11
CA ARG A 101 -7.37 1.96 11.40
C ARG A 101 -5.95 1.74 10.90
N LEU A 102 -5.81 1.67 9.59
CA LEU A 102 -4.53 1.55 8.91
C LEU A 102 -4.20 2.88 8.25
N VAL A 103 -3.06 3.46 8.58
CA VAL A 103 -2.55 4.68 7.94
C VAL A 103 -1.27 4.34 7.20
N LEU A 104 -1.24 4.59 5.90
CA LEU A 104 -0.07 4.40 5.04
C LEU A 104 0.37 5.72 4.45
N SER A 105 1.68 5.92 4.31
CA SER A 105 2.30 7.11 3.74
C SER A 105 3.25 6.73 2.61
N SER A 106 3.24 7.52 1.53
CA SER A 106 4.27 7.47 0.48
C SER A 106 5.44 8.42 0.73
N GLN A 107 5.43 9.14 1.86
CA GLN A 107 6.60 9.87 2.33
C GLN A 107 7.52 8.92 3.08
N VAL A 108 8.12 8.00 2.33
CA VAL A 108 9.06 7.01 2.84
C VAL A 108 10.40 7.67 3.19
N THR A 109 11.01 7.21 4.27
CA THR A 109 12.35 7.63 4.73
C THR A 109 13.46 6.96 3.92
N ASP A 110 14.71 7.36 4.12
CA ASP A 110 15.85 6.72 3.43
C ASP A 110 16.06 5.28 3.91
N ASP A 111 15.75 5.00 5.18
CA ASP A 111 15.71 3.65 5.73
C ASP A 111 14.61 2.81 5.07
N ASP A 112 13.42 3.38 4.90
CA ASP A 112 12.32 2.73 4.19
C ASP A 112 12.71 2.37 2.75
N VAL A 113 13.41 3.28 2.05
CA VAL A 113 13.91 3.06 0.69
C VAL A 113 14.96 1.94 0.67
N THR A 114 15.83 1.88 1.67
CA THR A 114 16.83 0.82 1.83
C THR A 114 16.16 -0.56 1.96
N ASP A 115 15.07 -0.64 2.72
CA ASP A 115 14.25 -1.83 2.90
C ASP A 115 13.26 -2.11 1.75
N ARG A 116 13.22 -1.18 0.79
CA ARG A 116 12.37 -1.18 -0.39
C ARG A 116 10.87 -1.08 -0.08
N TYR A 117 10.50 -0.25 0.90
CA TYR A 117 9.10 0.10 1.14
C TYR A 117 8.65 1.22 0.20
N ILE A 118 7.50 1.03 -0.43
CA ILE A 118 6.80 2.05 -1.23
C ILE A 118 5.84 2.84 -0.35
N LEU A 119 5.23 2.14 0.61
CA LEU A 119 4.35 2.72 1.61
C LEU A 119 4.75 2.15 2.97
N SER A 120 4.79 3.01 3.98
CA SER A 120 5.01 2.66 5.39
C SER A 120 3.98 3.38 6.28
N GLY A 121 3.74 2.87 7.47
CA GLY A 121 2.87 3.50 8.46
C GLY A 121 2.35 2.51 9.49
N ASP A 122 1.17 2.77 10.03
CA ASP A 122 0.72 2.17 11.28
C ASP A 122 -0.63 1.50 11.14
N LEU A 123 -0.77 0.34 11.79
CA LEU A 123 -2.03 -0.33 12.03
C LEU A 123 -2.37 -0.22 13.51
N GLU A 124 -3.56 0.30 13.75
CA GLU A 124 -4.20 0.32 15.05
C GLU A 124 -5.40 -0.63 15.06
N LEU A 125 -5.59 -1.29 16.20
CA LEU A 125 -6.68 -2.22 16.46
C LEU A 125 -7.38 -1.82 17.77
N GLY A 126 -8.69 -2.00 17.83
CA GLY A 126 -9.46 -1.76 19.06
C GLY A 126 -10.82 -2.45 19.00
N ASP A 127 -11.45 -2.65 20.15
CA ASP A 127 -12.81 -3.20 20.22
C ASP A 127 -13.85 -2.20 19.70
N THR A 128 -13.56 -0.90 19.86
CA THR A 128 -14.36 0.21 19.34
C THR A 128 -13.44 1.20 18.63
N LYS A 129 -14.03 2.21 17.99
CA LYS A 129 -13.24 3.29 17.37
C LYS A 129 -12.52 4.17 18.39
N ASP A 130 -13.01 4.19 19.63
CA ASP A 130 -12.49 5.05 20.70
C ASP A 130 -11.39 4.35 21.51
N THR A 131 -11.25 3.04 21.37
CA THR A 131 -10.28 2.21 22.12
C THR A 131 -9.14 1.68 21.23
N MET A 132 -8.85 2.38 20.13
CA MET A 132 -7.80 1.99 19.19
C MET A 132 -6.41 2.12 19.82
N GLN A 133 -5.59 1.08 19.67
CA GLN A 133 -4.20 1.04 20.10
C GLN A 133 -3.30 0.65 18.93
N GLN A 134 -2.14 1.31 18.85
CA GLN A 134 -1.11 0.98 17.88
C GLN A 134 -0.62 -0.45 18.09
N SER A 135 -0.64 -1.23 17.02
CA SER A 135 -0.46 -2.68 17.09
C SER A 135 0.66 -3.17 16.17
N HIS A 136 0.70 -2.68 14.93
CA HIS A 136 1.73 -3.09 13.96
C HIS A 136 2.25 -1.92 13.14
N PHE A 137 3.53 -1.98 12.79
CA PHE A 137 4.09 -1.25 11.66
C PHE A 137 3.70 -1.95 10.36
N ALA A 138 3.13 -1.20 9.42
CA ALA A 138 2.54 -1.70 8.20
C ALA A 138 3.31 -1.20 6.97
N VAL A 139 3.66 -2.11 6.06
CA VAL A 139 4.43 -1.76 4.88
C VAL A 139 3.93 -2.43 3.60
N VAL A 140 4.10 -1.73 2.48
CA VAL A 140 4.01 -2.28 1.14
C VAL A 140 5.40 -2.29 0.54
N LYS A 141 5.93 -3.48 0.25
CA LYS A 141 7.25 -3.63 -0.37
C LYS A 141 7.18 -3.52 -1.89
N TYR A 142 8.23 -2.96 -2.47
CA TYR A 142 8.51 -2.99 -3.89
C TYR A 142 8.94 -4.40 -4.30
N GLU A 143 8.17 -5.00 -5.21
CA GLU A 143 8.46 -6.32 -5.77
C GLU A 143 9.04 -6.17 -7.19
N GLN A 144 10.00 -7.02 -7.57
CA GLN A 144 10.71 -6.95 -8.85
C GLN A 144 9.79 -6.99 -10.09
N LYS A 145 8.57 -7.51 -9.97
CA LYS A 145 7.57 -7.45 -11.06
C LYS A 145 7.14 -6.01 -11.39
N GLN A 146 7.11 -5.12 -10.39
CA GLN A 146 6.76 -3.71 -10.56
C GLN A 146 7.86 -2.95 -11.34
N TYR A 147 9.12 -3.39 -11.22
CA TYR A 147 10.23 -2.89 -12.04
C TYR A 147 10.02 -3.15 -13.53
N HIS A 148 9.65 -4.38 -13.91
CA HIS A 148 9.42 -4.71 -15.32
C HIS A 148 8.26 -3.90 -15.91
N GLN A 149 7.14 -3.76 -15.19
CA GLN A 149 6.01 -2.94 -15.61
C GLN A 149 6.40 -1.46 -15.79
N HIS A 150 7.16 -0.90 -14.84
CA HIS A 150 7.63 0.48 -14.94
C HIS A 150 8.59 0.67 -16.13
N LYS A 151 9.55 -0.23 -16.33
CA LYS A 151 10.51 -0.17 -17.45
C LYS A 151 9.83 -0.28 -18.82
N HIS A 152 8.84 -1.17 -18.97
CA HIS A 152 8.04 -1.25 -20.20
C HIS A 152 7.28 0.05 -20.47
N THR A 153 6.64 0.61 -19.45
CA THR A 153 5.90 1.87 -19.58
C THR A 153 6.81 3.02 -19.99
N VAL A 154 7.95 3.19 -19.32
CA VAL A 154 8.92 4.24 -19.64
C VAL A 154 9.48 4.07 -21.06
N ASN A 155 9.85 2.84 -21.45
CA ASN A 155 10.31 2.56 -22.81
C ASN A 155 9.24 2.89 -23.86
N ASP A 156 7.96 2.59 -23.61
CA ASP A 156 6.87 2.94 -24.52
C ASP A 156 6.70 4.47 -24.67
N TYR A 157 6.85 5.23 -23.59
CA TYR A 157 6.83 6.69 -23.65
C TYR A 157 8.00 7.25 -24.47
N TYR A 158 9.23 6.76 -24.24
CA TYR A 158 10.39 7.15 -25.03
C TYR A 158 10.23 6.79 -26.51
N MET A 159 9.69 5.60 -26.81
CA MET A 159 9.44 5.16 -28.18
C MET A 159 8.35 6.01 -28.86
N LYS A 160 7.30 6.40 -28.14
CA LYS A 160 6.25 7.31 -28.65
C LYS A 160 6.76 8.73 -28.87
N ALA A 161 7.49 9.30 -27.91
CA ALA A 161 8.09 10.63 -28.03
C ALA A 161 9.10 10.68 -29.19
N ARG A 162 9.92 9.63 -29.34
CA ARG A 162 10.85 9.50 -30.46
C ARG A 162 10.13 9.34 -31.81
N ARG A 163 9.00 8.62 -31.86
CA ARG A 163 8.14 8.58 -33.06
C ARG A 163 7.55 9.95 -33.41
N LEU A 164 7.09 10.71 -32.42
CA LEU A 164 6.54 12.06 -32.63
C LEU A 164 7.61 13.03 -33.13
N LEU A 165 8.83 12.94 -32.59
CA LEU A 165 9.98 13.74 -33.05
C LEU A 165 10.46 13.33 -34.45
N LEU A 166 10.37 12.04 -34.81
CA LEU A 166 10.71 11.54 -36.15
C LEU A 166 9.62 11.80 -37.20
N LEU A 167 8.37 12.06 -36.79
CA LEU A 167 7.24 12.37 -37.67
C LEU A 167 7.04 13.88 -37.92
N GLY A 168 7.86 14.76 -37.34
CA GLY A 168 8.00 16.14 -37.79
C GLY A 168 6.77 17.04 -37.64
N CYS A 169 5.99 16.93 -36.55
CA CYS A 169 5.01 17.97 -36.21
C CYS A 169 5.66 19.03 -35.32
N VAL A 170 6.24 20.05 -35.97
CA VAL A 170 6.29 21.44 -35.48
C VAL A 170 5.03 22.14 -35.97
#